data_AF-A0A852RDY2-F1
#
_entry.id   AF-A0A852RDY2-F1
#
_cell.length_a   1.000
_cell.length_b   1.000
_cell.length_c   1.000
_cell.angle_alpha   90.00
_cell.angle_beta   90.00
_cell.angle_gamma   90.00
#
_symmetry.space_group_name_H-M   'P 1'
#
loop_
_entity.id
_entity.type
_entity.pdbx_description
1 polymer ?
#
loop_
_entity_poly.entity_id
_entity_poly.type
_entity_poly.pdbx_seq_one_letter_code
_entity_poly.pdbx_strand_id
1 'polypeptide(L)'
;MARSTEADEAADAYERHLAIHERDRRRAQGSFYTPAELVEWVLDHALPERGRVLDPACGTGHFLVAAARRLGVRAVHGSDLDPDAVRIARERLHALDPTVPPAEIADRVRVADGLVAWEDGSFDAVVGNPPFLGQLRRHSAGQSEAHRRGLGAYTDTSAVFLRRALDLVVPGGTVALVQPISVLAARDAGPVRAAVAERGAVTDFWCSDRPVFDGTTVLTCVPVVRAGATPPTDPDAWGTLAAPGFGIPGVVLPAGTGALGDLATCTADFREQYYGLAPFVHDHLPGGTPLVTTGLIDPAESRWGSAPTRFARRQYDAPAVDLAALRADGAFARWAEARLVPKVLVAGQGRVIEAVVDEAGAWLPSVPVVSVVPHDRGDLWRLLAVLLAPPVVAHAAARYLGTGLAPGSVKVSARQLAALPLPADVDAWGEGAELAQRAQAAGASERAGLLVAAGRVMTAAYAGGDDVHAWWAARVRRTDDSGGTDRSAPA
;
A
#
# COMPACT_ATOMS: atom_id res chain seq x y z
N MET A 1 6.74 37.05 12.56
CA MET A 1 5.35 36.78 12.12
C MET A 1 4.97 37.78 11.04
N ALA A 2 5.04 37.37 9.77
CA ALA A 2 4.46 38.16 8.69
C ALA A 2 2.92 38.16 8.86
N ARG A 3 2.26 39.32 8.67
CA ARG A 3 0.80 39.40 8.73
C ARG A 3 0.21 38.65 7.52
N SER A 4 -0.88 37.91 7.73
CA SER A 4 -1.66 37.29 6.65
C SER A 4 -2.10 38.35 5.64
N THR A 5 -1.99 38.07 4.35
CA THR A 5 -2.44 38.97 3.29
C THR A 5 -3.92 38.71 2.94
N GLU A 6 -4.61 39.67 2.32
CA GLU A 6 -5.98 39.45 1.80
C GLU A 6 -6.04 38.26 0.83
N ALA A 7 -4.97 38.04 0.05
CA ALA A 7 -4.86 36.91 -0.86
C ALA A 7 -4.68 35.56 -0.13
N ASP A 8 -4.00 35.55 1.03
CA ASP A 8 -3.91 34.36 1.89
C ASP A 8 -5.27 34.08 2.55
N GLU A 9 -5.99 35.11 2.99
CA GLU A 9 -7.36 34.95 3.54
C GLU A 9 -8.34 34.44 2.48
N ALA A 10 -8.22 34.89 1.23
CA ALA A 10 -9.01 34.41 0.11
C ALA A 10 -8.72 32.94 -0.22
N ALA A 11 -7.45 32.51 -0.16
CA ALA A 11 -7.09 31.11 -0.33
C ALA A 11 -7.71 30.25 0.77
N ASP A 12 -7.55 30.65 2.03
CA ASP A 12 -8.13 29.96 3.18
C ASP A 12 -9.67 29.88 3.09
N ALA A 13 -10.33 30.96 2.66
CA ALA A 13 -11.78 31.00 2.49
C ALA A 13 -12.25 30.07 1.37
N TYR A 14 -11.57 30.07 0.22
CA TYR A 14 -11.85 29.19 -0.90
C TYR A 14 -11.69 27.72 -0.50
N GLU A 15 -10.62 27.38 0.21
CA GLU A 15 -10.34 26.02 0.66
C GLU A 15 -11.32 25.53 1.73
N ARG A 16 -11.70 26.41 2.67
CA ARG A 16 -12.79 26.12 3.62
C ARG A 16 -14.11 25.90 2.91
N HIS A 17 -14.43 26.69 1.89
CA HIS A 17 -15.65 26.53 1.11
C HIS A 17 -15.70 25.16 0.41
N LEU A 18 -14.61 24.78 -0.26
CA LEU A 18 -14.44 23.43 -0.85
C LEU A 18 -14.61 22.32 0.18
N ALA A 19 -14.04 22.49 1.38
CA ALA A 19 -14.09 21.50 2.44
C ALA A 19 -15.50 21.31 3.03
N ILE A 20 -16.25 22.40 3.19
CA ILE A 20 -17.57 22.41 3.87
C ILE A 20 -18.71 22.10 2.88
N HIS A 21 -18.72 22.76 1.72
CA HIS A 21 -19.89 22.81 0.85
C HIS A 21 -19.80 21.87 -0.36
N GLU A 22 -18.61 21.40 -0.72
CA GLU A 22 -18.38 20.64 -1.95
C GLU A 22 -17.56 19.37 -1.71
N ARG A 23 -17.84 18.64 -0.62
CA ARG A 23 -17.18 17.36 -0.29
C ARG A 23 -17.12 16.38 -1.46
N ASP A 24 -18.16 16.32 -2.28
CA ASP A 24 -18.21 15.45 -3.47
C ASP A 24 -17.32 15.97 -4.60
N ARG A 25 -17.21 17.29 -4.78
CA ARG A 25 -16.29 17.90 -5.75
C ARG A 25 -14.84 17.75 -5.30
N ARG A 26 -14.56 17.92 -4.01
CA ARG A 26 -13.25 17.72 -3.39
C ARG A 26 -12.76 16.27 -3.54
N ARG A 27 -13.65 15.29 -3.31
CA ARG A 27 -13.38 13.87 -3.59
C ARG A 27 -13.24 13.58 -5.09
N ALA A 28 -14.01 14.25 -5.94
CA ALA A 28 -13.95 14.06 -7.39
C ALA A 28 -12.71 14.68 -8.04
N GLN A 29 -12.14 15.73 -7.45
CA GLN A 29 -10.96 16.45 -7.96
C GLN A 29 -9.69 16.11 -7.16
N GLY A 30 -9.78 15.40 -6.04
CA GLY A 30 -8.62 15.06 -5.21
C GLY A 30 -7.90 16.27 -4.60
N SER A 31 -8.56 17.43 -4.49
CA SER A 31 -7.95 18.70 -4.07
C SER A 31 -7.92 18.81 -2.54
N PHE A 32 -6.75 18.58 -1.95
CA PHE A 32 -6.51 18.71 -0.50
C PHE A 32 -5.43 19.75 -0.21
N TYR A 33 -5.66 20.54 0.84
CA TYR A 33 -4.68 21.49 1.36
C TYR A 33 -3.44 20.76 1.86
N THR A 34 -2.26 21.18 1.42
CA THR A 34 -0.98 20.61 1.86
C THR A 34 -0.51 21.30 3.13
N PRO A 35 -0.32 20.59 4.26
CA PRO A 35 0.17 21.18 5.49
C PRO A 35 1.49 21.94 5.27
N ALA A 36 1.62 23.13 5.87
CA ALA A 36 2.79 23.99 5.70
C ALA A 36 4.11 23.26 6.01
N GLU A 37 4.15 22.44 7.06
CA GLU A 37 5.34 21.66 7.43
C GLU A 37 5.76 20.68 6.32
N LEU A 38 4.80 20.06 5.62
CA LEU A 38 5.09 19.20 4.49
C LEU A 38 5.60 20.01 3.28
N VAL A 39 5.01 21.18 3.02
CA VAL A 39 5.50 22.08 1.96
C VAL A 39 6.95 22.47 2.22
N GLU A 40 7.27 22.95 3.42
CA GLU A 40 8.64 23.35 3.77
C GLU A 40 9.60 22.15 3.68
N TRP A 41 9.23 20.97 4.20
CA TRP A 41 10.05 19.76 4.08
C TRP A 41 10.38 19.43 2.62
N VAL A 42 9.38 19.44 1.73
CA VAL A 42 9.60 19.17 0.31
C VAL A 42 10.54 20.20 -0.31
N LEU A 43 10.35 21.48 -0.01
CA LEU A 43 11.19 22.54 -0.57
C LEU A 43 12.63 22.49 -0.05
N ASP A 44 12.85 22.08 1.20
CA ASP A 44 14.19 21.91 1.80
C ASP A 44 15.01 20.81 1.10
N HIS A 45 14.35 19.77 0.58
CA HIS A 45 15.03 18.63 -0.03
C HIS A 45 15.06 18.70 -1.57
N ALA A 46 14.16 19.48 -2.19
CA ALA A 46 13.98 19.50 -3.64
C ALA A 46 14.44 20.79 -4.35
N LEU A 47 14.42 21.95 -3.68
CA LEU A 47 14.75 23.20 -4.35
C LEU A 47 16.26 23.35 -4.62
N PRO A 48 16.63 23.89 -5.80
CA PRO A 48 18.00 24.31 -6.05
C PRO A 48 18.30 25.65 -5.37
N GLU A 49 19.57 26.06 -5.32
CA GLU A 49 19.95 27.41 -4.88
C GLU A 49 19.41 28.50 -5.81
N ARG A 50 19.33 28.19 -7.11
CA ARG A 50 18.78 29.03 -8.19
C ARG A 50 18.22 28.13 -9.27
N GLY A 51 17.14 28.55 -9.94
CA GLY A 51 16.58 27.79 -11.05
C GLY A 51 15.10 28.04 -11.25
N ARG A 52 14.50 27.27 -12.15
CA ARG A 52 13.08 27.28 -12.47
C ARG A 52 12.38 26.15 -11.72
N VAL A 53 11.30 26.49 -11.02
CA VAL A 53 10.47 25.53 -10.28
C VAL A 53 9.10 25.43 -10.94
N LEU A 54 8.59 24.21 -11.07
CA LEU A 54 7.25 23.92 -11.55
C LEU A 54 6.40 23.26 -10.46
N ASP A 55 5.16 23.73 -10.28
CA ASP A 55 4.06 22.95 -9.71
C ASP A 55 2.98 22.67 -10.77
N PRO A 56 2.88 21.43 -11.28
CA PRO A 56 1.99 21.10 -12.39
C PRO A 56 0.52 20.98 -11.98
N ALA A 57 0.20 21.03 -10.68
CA ALA A 57 -1.15 20.96 -10.13
C ALA A 57 -1.26 21.93 -8.94
N CYS A 58 -1.07 23.22 -9.23
CA CYS A 58 -0.67 24.19 -8.21
C CYS A 58 -1.77 24.61 -7.24
N GLY A 59 -3.04 24.33 -7.53
CA GLY A 59 -4.18 24.81 -6.77
C GLY A 59 -4.08 26.31 -6.48
N THR A 60 -4.31 26.70 -5.23
CA THR A 60 -4.21 28.08 -4.71
C THR A 60 -2.75 28.55 -4.53
N GLY A 61 -1.76 27.78 -4.97
CA GLY A 61 -0.36 28.20 -5.08
C GLY A 61 0.50 27.99 -3.84
N HIS A 62 0.17 27.04 -2.94
CA HIS A 62 0.93 26.82 -1.70
C HIS A 62 2.42 26.55 -1.93
N PHE A 63 2.76 25.59 -2.79
CA PHE A 63 4.15 25.33 -3.17
C PHE A 63 4.77 26.51 -3.94
N LEU A 64 4.03 27.15 -4.84
CA LEU A 64 4.52 28.28 -5.63
C LEU A 64 4.91 29.47 -4.76
N VAL A 65 4.05 29.86 -3.82
CA VAL A 65 4.29 30.99 -2.92
C VAL A 65 5.47 30.69 -1.99
N ALA A 66 5.53 29.48 -1.43
CA ALA A 66 6.64 29.07 -0.56
C ALA A 66 7.99 29.00 -1.31
N ALA A 67 8.00 28.47 -2.55
CA ALA A 67 9.18 28.47 -3.40
C ALA A 67 9.59 29.89 -3.85
N ALA A 68 8.62 30.75 -4.18
CA ALA A 68 8.87 32.13 -4.57
C ALA A 68 9.46 32.98 -3.44
N ARG A 69 9.16 32.68 -2.17
CA ARG A 69 9.83 33.30 -1.01
C ARG A 69 11.33 33.00 -0.97
N ARG A 70 11.76 31.85 -1.51
CA ARG A 70 13.15 31.39 -1.51
C ARG A 70 13.91 31.81 -2.78
N LEU A 71 13.24 31.79 -3.94
CA LEU A 71 13.87 31.95 -5.27
C LEU A 71 13.39 33.19 -6.06
N GLY A 72 12.33 33.85 -5.60
CA GLY A 72 11.66 34.96 -6.28
C GLY A 72 10.50 34.53 -7.17
N VAL A 73 9.54 35.43 -7.37
CA VAL A 73 8.30 35.16 -8.14
C VAL A 73 8.57 34.77 -9.60
N ARG A 74 9.65 35.27 -10.22
CA ARG A 74 10.01 34.92 -11.61
C ARG A 74 10.55 33.49 -11.77
N ALA A 75 10.95 32.85 -10.68
CA ALA A 75 11.49 31.49 -10.70
C ALA A 75 10.39 30.42 -10.80
N VAL A 76 9.18 30.74 -10.33
CA VAL A 76 8.11 29.75 -10.17
C VAL A 76 7.17 29.73 -11.37
N HIS A 77 6.70 28.54 -11.70
CA HIS A 77 5.78 28.25 -12.79
C HIS A 77 4.75 27.26 -12.28
N GLY A 78 3.51 27.34 -12.74
CA GLY A 78 2.52 26.35 -12.33
C GLY A 78 1.30 26.30 -13.22
N SER A 79 0.54 25.23 -13.07
CA SER A 79 -0.72 25.06 -13.78
C SER A 79 -1.75 24.38 -12.90
N ASP A 80 -3.01 24.74 -13.08
CA ASP A 80 -4.14 24.00 -12.52
C ASP A 80 -5.33 24.06 -13.48
N LEU A 81 -6.24 23.10 -13.36
CA LEU A 81 -7.48 23.05 -14.13
C LEU A 81 -8.53 24.03 -13.59
N ASP A 82 -8.47 24.37 -12.30
CA ASP A 82 -9.43 25.27 -11.67
C ASP A 82 -9.02 26.74 -11.87
N PRO A 83 -9.78 27.54 -12.67
CA PRO A 83 -9.44 28.93 -12.95
C PRO A 83 -9.47 29.82 -11.70
N ASP A 84 -10.32 29.52 -10.71
CA ASP A 84 -10.39 30.30 -9.47
C ASP A 84 -9.15 30.03 -8.60
N ALA A 85 -8.72 28.78 -8.52
CA ALA A 85 -7.49 28.42 -7.81
C ALA A 85 -6.27 29.11 -8.43
N VAL A 86 -6.16 29.10 -9.77
CA VAL A 86 -5.10 29.80 -10.51
C VAL A 86 -5.15 31.31 -10.28
N ARG A 87 -6.34 31.93 -10.28
CA ARG A 87 -6.50 33.36 -9.99
C ARG A 87 -5.96 33.69 -8.60
N ILE A 88 -6.33 32.91 -7.58
CA ILE A 88 -5.85 33.08 -6.21
C ILE A 88 -4.32 32.91 -6.14
N ALA A 89 -3.77 31.88 -6.79
CA ALA A 89 -2.32 31.66 -6.84
C ALA A 89 -1.57 32.88 -7.43
N ARG A 90 -2.08 33.45 -8.52
CA ARG A 90 -1.51 34.66 -9.15
C ARG A 90 -1.57 35.88 -8.23
N GLU A 91 -2.70 36.09 -7.55
CA GLU A 91 -2.87 37.20 -6.60
C GLU A 91 -1.89 37.09 -5.42
N ARG A 92 -1.70 35.89 -4.87
CA ARG A 92 -0.73 35.65 -3.79
C ARG A 92 0.71 35.90 -4.22
N LEU A 93 1.08 35.47 -5.44
CA LEU A 93 2.41 35.75 -6.00
C LEU A 93 2.62 37.25 -6.24
N HIS A 94 1.61 37.96 -6.74
CA HIS A 94 1.70 39.41 -6.91
C HIS A 94 1.79 40.15 -5.57
N ALA A 95 1.06 39.70 -4.56
CA ALA A 95 1.17 40.25 -3.21
C ALA A 95 2.56 40.02 -2.57
N LEU A 96 3.21 38.90 -2.91
CA LEU A 96 4.56 38.60 -2.45
C LEU A 96 5.62 39.50 -3.10
N ASP A 97 5.49 39.81 -4.40
CA ASP A 97 6.35 40.76 -5.11
C ASP A 97 5.53 41.63 -6.09
N PRO A 98 5.04 42.80 -5.64
CA PRO A 98 4.24 43.70 -6.47
C PRO A 98 5.01 44.30 -7.66
N THR A 99 6.34 44.15 -7.70
CA THR A 99 7.17 44.64 -8.81
C THR A 99 7.10 43.74 -10.03
N VAL A 100 6.61 42.50 -9.90
CA VAL A 100 6.36 41.61 -11.03
C VAL A 100 4.99 41.93 -11.64
N PRO A 101 4.94 42.32 -12.93
CA PRO A 101 3.67 42.63 -13.58
C PRO A 101 2.71 41.44 -13.55
N PRO A 102 1.40 41.64 -13.27
CA PRO A 102 0.42 40.56 -13.26
C PRO A 102 0.38 39.74 -14.56
N ALA A 103 0.63 40.38 -15.71
CA ALA A 103 0.73 39.69 -17.00
C ALA A 103 1.90 38.69 -17.05
N GLU A 104 3.06 39.05 -16.47
CA GLU A 104 4.21 38.14 -16.39
C GLU A 104 3.90 36.93 -15.48
N ILE A 105 3.17 37.15 -14.38
CA ILE A 105 2.72 36.06 -13.50
C ILE A 105 1.71 35.17 -14.23
N ALA A 106 0.81 35.74 -15.02
CA ALA A 106 -0.19 34.99 -15.80
C ALA A 106 0.43 34.08 -16.87
N ASP A 107 1.56 34.48 -17.45
CA ASP A 107 2.33 33.66 -18.41
C ASP A 107 3.04 32.47 -17.75
N ARG A 108 3.31 32.56 -16.43
CA ARG A 108 4.01 31.54 -15.64
C ARG A 108 3.06 30.64 -14.85
N VAL A 109 1.90 31.13 -14.46
CA VAL A 109 0.87 30.37 -13.74
C VAL A 109 -0.38 30.31 -14.58
N ARG A 110 -0.70 29.15 -15.16
CA ARG A 110 -1.67 29.00 -16.26
C ARG A 110 -2.88 28.16 -15.85
N VAL A 111 -4.05 28.50 -16.37
CA VAL A 111 -5.20 27.58 -16.36
C VAL A 111 -4.95 26.55 -17.46
N ALA A 112 -4.46 25.38 -17.08
CA ALA A 112 -4.04 24.34 -18.01
C ALA A 112 -3.95 22.98 -17.31
N ASP A 113 -4.09 21.90 -18.09
CA ASP A 113 -3.83 20.55 -17.61
C ASP A 113 -2.32 20.31 -17.52
N GLY A 114 -1.79 20.17 -16.29
CA GLY A 114 -0.36 19.94 -16.05
C GLY A 114 0.20 18.63 -16.60
N LEU A 115 -0.67 17.68 -16.98
CA LEU A 115 -0.24 16.45 -17.65
C LEU A 115 0.19 16.67 -19.10
N VAL A 116 -0.34 17.71 -19.76
CA VAL A 116 -0.04 18.05 -21.17
C VAL A 116 0.64 19.41 -21.33
N ALA A 117 0.50 20.31 -20.36
CA ALA A 117 1.19 21.59 -20.39
C ALA A 117 2.71 21.40 -20.32
N TRP A 118 3.42 22.49 -20.65
CA TRP A 118 4.87 22.59 -20.50
C TRP A 118 5.69 21.65 -21.39
N GLU A 119 5.20 21.23 -22.56
CA GLU A 119 5.94 20.35 -23.49
C GLU A 119 7.34 20.87 -23.83
N ASP A 120 7.48 22.17 -24.04
CA ASP A 120 8.78 22.83 -24.33
C ASP A 120 9.51 23.31 -23.06
N GLY A 121 8.99 22.98 -21.87
CA GLY A 121 9.53 23.41 -20.59
C GLY A 121 10.58 22.45 -20.04
N SER A 122 11.62 22.99 -19.40
CA SER A 122 12.51 22.23 -18.55
C SER A 122 12.77 22.99 -17.25
N PHE A 123 12.71 22.25 -16.14
CA PHE A 123 12.72 22.81 -14.78
C PHE A 123 13.80 22.16 -13.93
N ASP A 124 14.40 22.95 -13.04
CA ASP A 124 15.41 22.50 -12.08
C ASP A 124 14.76 21.74 -10.91
N ALA A 125 13.51 22.10 -10.57
CA ALA A 125 12.69 21.35 -9.64
C ALA A 125 11.23 21.25 -10.09
N VAL A 126 10.61 20.08 -9.91
CA VAL A 126 9.17 19.87 -10.05
C VAL A 126 8.62 19.40 -8.70
N VAL A 127 7.81 20.23 -8.05
CA VAL A 127 7.28 20.01 -6.70
C VAL A 127 5.77 20.19 -6.70
N GLY A 128 5.05 19.60 -5.75
CA GLY A 128 3.60 19.81 -5.67
C GLY A 128 2.83 18.68 -5.02
N ASN A 129 1.52 18.88 -4.90
CA ASN A 129 0.58 17.87 -4.43
C ASN A 129 -0.48 17.58 -5.50
N PRO A 130 -0.18 16.67 -6.46
CA PRO A 130 -1.13 16.32 -7.51
C PRO A 130 -2.35 15.58 -6.96
N PRO A 131 -3.49 15.60 -7.66
CA PRO A 131 -4.73 15.00 -7.18
C PRO A 131 -4.67 13.47 -7.10
N PHE A 132 -5.30 12.90 -6.05
CA PHE A 132 -5.43 11.45 -5.85
C PHE A 132 -6.80 10.99 -6.34
N LEU A 133 -6.85 10.37 -7.52
CA LEU A 133 -8.09 9.86 -8.10
C LEU A 133 -8.01 8.33 -8.15
N GLY A 134 -8.26 7.70 -7.00
CA GLY A 134 -8.41 6.25 -6.95
C GLY A 134 -9.52 5.76 -7.90
N GLN A 135 -9.34 4.54 -8.41
CA GLN A 135 -10.12 3.65 -9.31
C GLN A 135 -11.65 3.85 -9.58
N LEU A 136 -12.37 4.76 -8.95
CA LEU A 136 -13.83 4.77 -8.89
C LEU A 136 -14.56 5.85 -9.69
N ARG A 137 -13.91 6.68 -10.53
CA ARG A 137 -14.66 7.59 -11.42
C ARG A 137 -14.22 7.51 -12.88
N ARG A 138 -15.21 7.12 -13.71
CA ARG A 138 -15.20 7.23 -15.16
C ARG A 138 -15.24 8.73 -15.49
N HIS A 139 -14.49 9.11 -16.53
CA HIS A 139 -14.39 10.45 -17.12
C HIS A 139 -13.36 11.39 -16.46
N SER A 140 -12.11 11.34 -16.92
CA SER A 140 -11.18 12.49 -16.93
C SER A 140 -9.89 12.15 -17.70
N ALA A 141 -9.27 13.17 -18.28
CA ALA A 141 -8.15 13.13 -19.23
C ALA A 141 -6.91 12.31 -18.79
N GLY A 142 -6.80 11.94 -17.52
CA GLY A 142 -5.70 11.10 -17.00
C GLY A 142 -5.64 9.71 -17.62
N GLN A 143 -6.75 9.12 -18.08
CA GLN A 143 -6.73 7.79 -18.71
C GLN A 143 -6.05 7.79 -20.08
N SER A 144 -6.27 8.83 -20.90
CA SER A 144 -5.60 8.95 -22.20
C SER A 144 -4.12 9.25 -22.00
N GLU A 145 -3.75 10.06 -21.02
CA GLU A 145 -2.33 10.33 -20.74
C GLU A 145 -1.60 9.12 -20.15
N ALA A 146 -2.22 8.43 -19.18
CA ALA A 146 -1.69 7.19 -18.65
C ALA A 146 -1.38 6.21 -19.79
N HIS A 147 -2.33 6.02 -20.71
CA HIS A 147 -2.14 5.15 -21.87
C HIS A 147 -1.03 5.63 -22.80
N ARG A 148 -0.96 6.94 -23.12
CA ARG A 148 0.13 7.52 -23.93
C ARG A 148 1.52 7.27 -23.32
N ARG A 149 1.60 7.19 -22.00
CA ARG A 149 2.83 6.92 -21.23
C ARG A 149 3.08 5.45 -20.93
N GLY A 150 2.29 4.54 -21.51
CA GLY A 150 2.40 3.10 -21.28
C GLY A 150 1.98 2.64 -19.88
N LEU A 151 1.25 3.47 -19.14
CA LEU A 151 0.76 3.19 -17.80
C LEU A 151 -0.61 2.47 -17.85
N GLY A 152 -0.87 1.64 -16.85
CA GLY A 152 -2.13 0.91 -16.74
C GLY A 152 -3.32 1.83 -16.47
N ALA A 153 -4.52 1.43 -16.90
CA ALA A 153 -5.75 2.22 -16.74
C ALA A 153 -6.15 2.50 -15.27
N TYR A 154 -5.57 1.77 -14.33
CA TYR A 154 -5.83 1.88 -12.89
C TYR A 154 -4.71 2.60 -12.12
N THR A 155 -3.73 3.18 -12.83
CA THR A 155 -2.67 3.98 -12.23
C THR A 155 -3.27 5.23 -11.60
N ASP A 156 -2.93 5.52 -10.35
CA ASP A 156 -3.38 6.72 -9.66
C ASP A 156 -2.88 7.99 -10.39
N THR A 157 -3.73 9.00 -10.49
CA THR A 157 -3.39 10.25 -11.20
C THR A 157 -2.12 10.91 -10.65
N SER A 158 -1.88 10.86 -9.34
CA SER A 158 -0.64 11.39 -8.74
C SER A 158 0.62 10.70 -9.27
N ALA A 159 0.55 9.39 -9.54
CA ALA A 159 1.65 8.62 -10.11
C ALA A 159 1.85 8.93 -11.61
N VAL A 160 0.78 9.28 -12.34
CA VAL A 160 0.87 9.80 -13.72
C VAL A 160 1.59 11.17 -13.72
N PHE A 161 1.25 12.05 -12.77
CA PHE A 161 1.98 13.32 -12.57
C PHE A 161 3.44 13.10 -12.21
N LEU A 162 3.76 12.12 -11.36
CA LEU A 162 5.14 11.76 -11.04
C LEU A 162 5.90 11.33 -12.29
N ARG A 163 5.31 10.46 -13.12
CA ARG A 163 5.92 10.07 -14.40
C ARG A 163 6.12 11.25 -15.34
N ARG A 164 5.15 12.18 -15.40
CA ARG A 164 5.23 13.41 -16.20
C ARG A 164 6.35 14.33 -15.73
N ALA A 165 6.48 14.52 -14.43
CA ALA A 165 7.50 15.38 -13.83
C ALA A 165 8.92 14.92 -14.18
N LEU A 166 9.15 13.61 -14.33
CA LEU A 166 10.43 13.07 -14.78
C LEU A 166 10.82 13.50 -16.21
N ASP A 167 9.86 13.81 -17.07
CA ASP A 167 10.13 14.32 -18.42
C ASP A 167 10.37 15.84 -18.44
N LEU A 168 9.85 16.55 -17.43
CA LEU A 168 9.93 18.00 -17.31
C LEU A 168 11.17 18.47 -16.54
N VAL A 169 11.79 17.58 -15.77
CA VAL A 169 12.98 17.90 -14.98
C VAL A 169 14.25 17.80 -15.83
N VAL A 170 15.15 18.77 -15.69
CA VAL A 170 16.49 18.74 -16.32
C VAL A 170 17.36 17.62 -15.73
N PRO A 171 18.41 17.14 -16.43
CA PRO A 171 19.45 16.33 -15.81
C PRO A 171 20.04 17.03 -14.58
N GLY A 172 20.18 16.31 -13.46
CA GLY A 172 20.63 16.87 -12.18
C GLY A 172 19.54 17.59 -11.36
N GLY A 173 18.38 17.88 -11.96
CA GLY A 173 17.24 18.48 -11.26
C GLY A 173 16.49 17.48 -10.37
N THR A 174 15.51 18.00 -9.62
CA THR A 174 14.79 17.22 -8.61
C THR A 174 13.28 17.15 -8.87
N VAL A 175 12.65 16.02 -8.60
CA VAL A 175 11.19 15.85 -8.59
C VAL A 175 10.76 15.43 -7.19
N ALA A 176 9.81 16.13 -6.58
CA ALA A 176 9.27 15.79 -5.27
C ALA A 176 7.77 16.11 -5.23
N LEU A 177 6.96 15.10 -5.55
CA LEU A 177 5.50 15.19 -5.56
C LEU A 177 4.91 14.36 -4.42
N VAL A 178 3.86 14.88 -3.78
CA VAL A 178 3.09 14.10 -2.80
C VAL A 178 2.38 12.95 -3.52
N GLN A 179 2.44 11.75 -2.95
CA GLN A 179 1.85 10.53 -3.47
C GLN A 179 1.07 9.80 -2.36
N PRO A 180 0.04 9.01 -2.69
CA PRO A 180 -0.51 8.03 -1.75
C PRO A 180 0.51 6.91 -1.50
N ILE A 181 0.52 6.35 -0.29
CA ILE A 181 1.45 5.28 0.10
C ILE A 181 1.30 4.01 -0.76
N SER A 182 0.18 3.84 -1.46
CA SER A 182 -0.01 2.73 -2.40
C SER A 182 1.01 2.74 -3.54
N VAL A 183 1.62 3.89 -3.88
CA VAL A 183 2.65 4.00 -4.93
C VAL A 183 3.85 3.08 -4.67
N LEU A 184 4.13 2.76 -3.40
CA LEU A 184 5.31 1.98 -2.99
C LEU A 184 5.30 0.55 -3.54
N ALA A 185 4.11 -0.07 -3.65
CA ALA A 185 4.01 -1.49 -3.98
C ALA A 185 2.78 -1.86 -4.83
N ALA A 186 1.88 -0.92 -5.13
CA ALA A 186 0.79 -1.18 -6.07
C ALA A 186 1.34 -1.61 -7.44
N ARG A 187 0.69 -2.61 -8.05
CA ARG A 187 1.08 -3.17 -9.35
C ARG A 187 1.08 -2.11 -10.45
N ASP A 188 0.03 -1.30 -10.52
CA ASP A 188 -0.13 -0.28 -11.56
C ASP A 188 0.87 0.88 -11.42
N ALA A 189 1.45 1.06 -10.23
CA ALA A 189 2.54 2.01 -10.00
C ALA A 189 3.93 1.45 -10.37
N GLY A 190 4.05 0.15 -10.66
CA GLY A 190 5.31 -0.50 -11.03
C GLY A 190 6.06 0.19 -12.20
N PRO A 191 5.40 0.49 -13.33
CA PRO A 191 6.02 1.23 -14.43
C PRO A 191 6.50 2.63 -14.05
N VAL A 192 5.84 3.30 -13.09
CA VAL A 192 6.27 4.62 -12.60
C VAL A 192 7.54 4.48 -11.77
N ARG A 193 7.62 3.49 -10.88
CA ARG A 193 8.84 3.20 -10.11
C ARG A 193 10.01 2.79 -11.01
N ALA A 194 9.74 2.02 -12.07
CA ALA A 194 10.75 1.68 -13.09
C ALA A 194 11.26 2.92 -13.81
N ALA A 195 10.38 3.84 -14.22
CA ALA A 195 10.78 5.09 -14.86
C ALA A 195 11.60 5.99 -13.93
N VAL A 196 11.32 5.99 -12.62
CA VAL A 196 12.18 6.67 -11.63
C VAL A 196 13.58 6.07 -11.63
N ALA A 197 13.70 4.74 -11.57
CA ALA A 197 14.99 4.05 -11.59
C ALA A 197 15.78 4.28 -12.88
N GLU A 198 15.10 4.40 -14.02
CA GLU A 198 15.72 4.76 -15.31
C GLU A 198 16.20 6.22 -15.33
N ARG A 199 15.46 7.13 -14.68
CA ARG A 199 15.76 8.57 -14.69
C ARG A 199 16.79 8.97 -13.64
N GLY A 200 16.90 8.26 -12.53
CA GLY A 200 17.81 8.58 -11.43
C GLY A 200 17.54 7.76 -10.17
N ALA A 201 17.60 8.40 -9.00
CA ALA A 201 17.41 7.74 -7.72
C ALA A 201 16.58 8.60 -6.76
N VAL A 202 15.86 7.93 -5.86
CA VAL A 202 15.26 8.55 -4.68
C VAL A 202 16.38 8.82 -3.68
N THR A 203 16.65 10.10 -3.38
CA THR A 203 17.71 10.51 -2.44
C THR A 203 17.18 10.78 -1.05
N ASP A 204 15.92 11.21 -0.97
CA ASP A 204 15.25 11.55 0.28
C ASP A 204 13.82 11.04 0.21
N PHE A 205 13.25 10.69 1.34
CA PHE A 205 11.94 10.07 1.40
C PHE A 205 11.19 10.48 2.65
N TRP A 206 10.04 11.12 2.46
CA TRP A 206 9.11 11.42 3.54
C TRP A 206 7.92 10.48 3.51
N CYS A 207 7.44 10.07 4.68
CA CYS A 207 6.24 9.27 4.80
C CYS A 207 5.48 9.63 6.07
N SER A 208 4.15 9.51 5.99
CA SER A 208 3.27 9.68 7.13
C SER A 208 2.76 8.34 7.64
N ASP A 209 2.83 8.16 8.96
CA ASP A 209 2.25 7.02 9.69
C ASP A 209 0.75 7.23 10.02
N ARG A 210 0.27 8.46 9.84
CA ARG A 210 -1.10 8.92 10.11
C ARG A 210 -1.58 9.83 8.97
N PRO A 211 -2.88 9.89 8.66
CA PRO A 211 -3.39 10.78 7.62
C PRO A 211 -3.05 12.24 7.94
N VAL A 212 -2.38 12.92 7.02
CA VAL A 212 -1.98 14.35 7.18
C VAL A 212 -2.95 15.32 6.53
N PHE A 213 -3.91 14.80 5.76
CA PHE A 213 -4.90 15.58 5.04
C PHE A 213 -6.28 15.39 5.68
N ASP A 214 -6.94 16.49 6.01
CA ASP A 214 -8.25 16.43 6.66
C ASP A 214 -9.32 15.81 5.76
N GLY A 215 -10.11 14.90 6.33
CA GLY A 215 -11.23 14.25 5.66
C GLY A 215 -10.85 13.04 4.78
N THR A 216 -9.61 12.56 4.87
CA THR A 216 -9.16 11.32 4.21
C THR A 216 -8.45 10.38 5.19
N THR A 217 -8.52 9.08 4.93
CA THR A 217 -7.78 8.03 5.64
C THR A 217 -6.50 7.62 4.90
N VAL A 218 -6.21 8.26 3.78
CA VAL A 218 -5.06 7.94 2.92
C VAL A 218 -3.78 8.42 3.60
N LEU A 219 -2.82 7.50 3.76
CA LEU A 219 -1.45 7.84 4.12
C LEU A 219 -0.68 8.28 2.87
N THR A 220 0.27 9.18 3.07
CA THR A 220 1.03 9.80 1.98
C THR A 220 2.53 9.67 2.17
N CYS A 221 3.24 9.77 1.06
CA CYS A 221 4.69 9.83 1.00
C CYS A 221 5.15 10.85 -0.05
N VAL A 222 6.40 11.29 0.05
CA VAL A 222 7.07 12.10 -0.97
C VAL A 222 8.43 11.45 -1.30
N PRO A 223 8.56 10.81 -2.47
CA PRO A 223 9.87 10.44 -3.00
C PRO A 223 10.54 11.68 -3.59
N VAL A 224 11.74 12.03 -3.11
CA VAL A 224 12.59 13.07 -3.72
C VAL A 224 13.51 12.39 -4.72
N VAL A 225 13.19 12.52 -6.01
CA VAL A 225 13.91 11.90 -7.11
C VAL A 225 14.91 12.89 -7.68
N ARG A 226 16.21 12.56 -7.64
CA ARG A 226 17.26 13.34 -8.31
C ARG A 226 17.63 12.71 -9.64
N ALA A 227 17.40 13.44 -10.73
CA ALA A 227 17.65 12.94 -12.08
C ALA A 227 19.16 12.73 -12.31
N GLY A 228 19.53 11.53 -12.76
CA GLY A 228 20.92 11.12 -12.98
C GLY A 228 21.67 10.66 -11.72
N ALA A 229 21.03 10.64 -10.55
CA ALA A 229 21.65 10.11 -9.34
C ALA A 229 21.88 8.58 -9.42
N THR A 230 22.97 8.10 -8.84
CA THR A 230 23.37 6.68 -8.82
C THR A 230 23.79 6.23 -7.41
N PRO A 231 23.64 4.94 -7.07
CA PRO A 231 22.95 3.90 -7.86
C PRO A 231 21.43 4.17 -7.94
N PRO A 232 20.75 3.70 -9.02
CA PRO A 232 19.31 3.87 -9.15
C PRO A 232 18.58 3.12 -8.03
N THR A 233 17.45 3.67 -7.58
CA THR A 233 16.60 3.02 -6.58
C THR A 233 15.91 1.81 -7.20
N ASP A 234 16.04 0.63 -6.58
CA ASP A 234 15.29 -0.56 -7.00
C ASP A 234 13.77 -0.26 -6.98
N PRO A 235 13.06 -0.42 -8.12
CA PRO A 235 11.63 -0.22 -8.20
C PRO A 235 10.82 -1.00 -7.16
N ASP A 236 11.32 -2.12 -6.66
CA ASP A 236 10.61 -2.91 -5.64
C ASP A 236 11.07 -2.63 -4.20
N ALA A 237 12.02 -1.72 -3.99
CA ALA A 237 12.57 -1.38 -2.68
C ALA A 237 11.92 -0.14 -2.03
N TRP A 238 10.95 0.50 -2.70
CA TRP A 238 10.32 1.73 -2.19
C TRP A 238 9.64 1.54 -0.83
N GLY A 239 9.01 0.37 -0.61
CA GLY A 239 8.43 0.05 0.69
C GLY A 239 9.46 0.00 1.82
N THR A 240 10.69 -0.43 1.53
CA THR A 240 11.81 -0.43 2.49
C THR A 240 12.25 0.98 2.88
N LEU A 241 12.15 1.96 1.97
CA LEU A 241 12.44 3.37 2.28
C LEU A 241 11.48 3.93 3.34
N ALA A 242 10.22 3.49 3.30
CA ALA A 242 9.17 3.92 4.21
C ALA A 242 9.11 3.10 5.51
N ALA A 243 9.62 1.87 5.51
CA ALA A 243 9.54 0.90 6.60
C ALA A 243 9.93 1.47 8.00
N PRO A 244 11.00 2.27 8.16
CA PRO A 244 11.36 2.85 9.45
C PRO A 244 10.27 3.73 10.05
N GLY A 245 9.54 4.48 9.22
CA GLY A 245 8.43 5.33 9.66
C GLY A 245 7.25 4.55 10.24
N PHE A 246 7.15 3.26 9.94
CA PHE A 246 6.14 2.33 10.50
C PHE A 246 6.70 1.45 11.61
N GLY A 247 7.95 1.70 12.04
CA GLY A 247 8.67 0.88 13.00
C GLY A 247 8.90 -0.55 12.52
N ILE A 248 8.97 -0.77 11.20
CA ILE A 248 9.29 -2.08 10.61
C ILE A 248 10.82 -2.22 10.57
N PRO A 249 11.39 -3.25 11.21
CA PRO A 249 12.83 -3.43 11.24
C PRO A 249 13.38 -3.84 9.86
N GLY A 250 14.60 -3.41 9.56
CA GLY A 250 15.30 -3.78 8.34
C GLY A 250 15.73 -5.24 8.39
N VAL A 251 15.51 -5.98 7.31
CA VAL A 251 15.88 -7.39 7.22
C VAL A 251 16.55 -7.68 5.89
N VAL A 252 17.58 -8.53 5.94
CA VAL A 252 18.23 -9.08 4.76
C VAL A 252 17.98 -10.58 4.78
N LEU A 253 17.18 -11.06 3.83
CA LEU A 253 16.90 -12.48 3.70
C LEU A 253 18.03 -13.16 2.88
N PRO A 254 18.35 -14.43 3.16
CA PRO A 254 19.39 -15.16 2.43
C PRO A 254 19.01 -15.29 0.95
N ALA A 255 20.01 -15.19 0.09
CA ALA A 255 19.86 -15.43 -1.34
C ALA A 255 20.27 -16.87 -1.69
N GLY A 256 19.66 -17.44 -2.73
CA GLY A 256 20.05 -18.75 -3.26
C GLY A 256 19.59 -19.96 -2.44
N THR A 257 18.73 -19.77 -1.44
CA THR A 257 18.16 -20.84 -0.61
C THR A 257 16.90 -21.49 -1.19
N GLY A 258 16.47 -21.07 -2.39
CA GLY A 258 15.16 -21.42 -2.96
C GLY A 258 14.05 -20.54 -2.42
N ALA A 259 12.83 -20.78 -2.90
CA ALA A 259 11.63 -20.06 -2.52
C ALA A 259 10.50 -21.00 -2.11
N LEU A 260 9.51 -20.47 -1.39
CA LEU A 260 8.33 -21.21 -0.96
C LEU A 260 7.59 -21.89 -2.14
N GLY A 261 7.59 -21.25 -3.31
CA GLY A 261 7.02 -21.78 -4.54
C GLY A 261 7.72 -23.04 -5.09
N ASP A 262 8.95 -23.32 -4.67
CA ASP A 262 9.67 -24.54 -5.03
C ASP A 262 9.13 -25.77 -4.27
N LEU A 263 8.42 -25.55 -3.15
CA LEU A 263 7.85 -26.59 -2.30
C LEU A 263 6.32 -26.65 -2.37
N ALA A 264 5.67 -25.60 -2.88
CA ALA A 264 4.22 -25.49 -2.83
C ALA A 264 3.63 -24.66 -3.97
N THR A 265 2.40 -25.00 -4.33
CA THR A 265 1.57 -24.20 -5.22
C THR A 265 0.71 -23.23 -4.42
N CYS A 266 0.98 -21.93 -4.57
CA CYS A 266 0.19 -20.86 -3.97
C CYS A 266 -0.95 -20.44 -4.91
N THR A 267 -2.20 -20.49 -4.45
CA THR A 267 -3.38 -20.14 -5.25
C THR A 267 -4.32 -19.19 -4.50
N ALA A 268 -4.66 -18.07 -5.14
CA ALA A 268 -5.77 -17.21 -4.75
C ALA A 268 -7.00 -17.58 -5.60
N ASP A 269 -8.13 -17.84 -4.96
CA ASP A 269 -9.38 -18.11 -5.65
C ASP A 269 -10.06 -16.82 -6.15
N PHE A 270 -11.02 -16.95 -7.06
CA PHE A 270 -11.68 -15.80 -7.71
C PHE A 270 -13.05 -15.49 -7.10
N ARG A 271 -13.55 -14.29 -7.40
CA ARG A 271 -14.82 -13.79 -6.86
C ARG A 271 -16.03 -14.63 -7.31
N GLU A 272 -15.93 -15.30 -8.46
CA GLU A 272 -16.99 -16.19 -8.96
C GLU A 272 -17.22 -17.38 -8.04
N GLN A 273 -16.17 -18.00 -7.50
CA GLN A 273 -16.31 -19.11 -6.55
C GLN A 273 -16.96 -18.66 -5.24
N TYR A 274 -16.68 -17.42 -4.79
CA TYR A 274 -17.36 -16.84 -3.62
C TYR A 274 -18.89 -16.78 -3.82
N TYR A 275 -19.35 -16.29 -4.98
CA TYR A 275 -20.78 -16.23 -5.27
C TYR A 275 -21.38 -17.61 -5.53
N GLY A 276 -20.62 -18.51 -6.16
CA GLY A 276 -21.02 -19.89 -6.41
C GLY A 276 -21.24 -20.70 -5.14
N LEU A 277 -20.44 -20.48 -4.10
CA LEU A 277 -20.62 -21.15 -2.81
C LEU A 277 -21.81 -20.63 -2.01
N ALA A 278 -22.16 -19.35 -2.14
CA ALA A 278 -23.13 -18.67 -1.28
C ALA A 278 -24.47 -19.41 -1.05
N PRO A 279 -25.10 -20.04 -2.07
CA PRO A 279 -26.35 -20.77 -1.89
C PRO A 279 -26.24 -22.03 -1.02
N PHE A 280 -25.03 -22.60 -0.90
CA PHE A 280 -24.78 -23.89 -0.26
C PHE A 280 -24.17 -23.77 1.14
N VAL A 281 -24.05 -22.55 1.67
CA VAL A 281 -23.44 -22.28 2.98
C VAL A 281 -24.52 -22.16 4.05
N HIS A 282 -24.43 -23.06 5.03
CA HIS A 282 -25.32 -23.18 6.16
C HIS A 282 -24.53 -23.00 7.46
N ASP A 283 -25.20 -22.59 8.53
CA ASP A 283 -24.58 -22.53 9.85
C ASP A 283 -24.79 -23.86 10.60
N HIS A 284 -23.78 -24.31 11.33
CA HIS A 284 -23.84 -25.55 12.13
C HIS A 284 -24.31 -26.80 11.38
N LEU A 285 -24.03 -26.92 10.08
CA LEU A 285 -24.48 -28.06 9.27
C LEU A 285 -23.80 -29.37 9.70
N PRO A 286 -24.54 -30.37 10.20
CA PRO A 286 -23.96 -31.66 10.56
C PRO A 286 -23.39 -32.37 9.32
N GLY A 287 -22.13 -32.81 9.40
CA GLY A 287 -21.42 -33.43 8.26
C GLY A 287 -21.10 -32.46 7.12
N GLY A 288 -21.39 -31.17 7.29
CA GLY A 288 -21.02 -30.11 6.36
C GLY A 288 -19.50 -29.89 6.33
N THR A 289 -19.02 -29.35 5.21
CA THR A 289 -17.60 -29.04 5.03
C THR A 289 -17.28 -27.63 5.55
N PRO A 290 -16.38 -27.46 6.54
CA PRO A 290 -16.07 -26.13 7.09
C PRO A 290 -15.65 -25.12 6.01
N LEU A 291 -16.26 -23.94 6.05
CA LEU A 291 -15.88 -22.79 5.23
C LEU A 291 -14.99 -21.85 6.04
N VAL A 292 -13.75 -21.64 5.61
CA VAL A 292 -12.78 -20.79 6.29
C VAL A 292 -12.62 -19.48 5.53
N THR A 293 -12.93 -18.37 6.19
CA THR A 293 -12.73 -17.00 5.69
C THR A 293 -11.48 -16.38 6.32
N THR A 294 -11.01 -15.26 5.78
CA THR A 294 -9.84 -14.53 6.32
C THR A 294 -9.99 -14.16 7.80
N GLY A 295 -11.19 -13.79 8.25
CA GLY A 295 -11.42 -13.40 9.65
C GLY A 295 -11.38 -14.57 10.64
N LEU A 296 -11.32 -15.81 10.15
CA LEU A 296 -11.23 -17.02 10.97
C LEU A 296 -9.81 -17.59 11.07
N ILE A 297 -8.81 -16.93 10.48
CA ILE A 297 -7.43 -17.40 10.49
C ILE A 297 -6.63 -16.43 11.36
N ASP A 298 -6.13 -16.94 12.48
CA ASP A 298 -5.10 -16.28 13.29
C ASP A 298 -3.78 -17.09 13.16
N PRO A 299 -2.62 -16.57 13.61
CA PRO A 299 -1.35 -17.29 13.50
C PRO A 299 -1.40 -18.67 14.18
N ALA A 300 -1.28 -19.73 13.38
CA ALA A 300 -1.42 -21.12 13.81
C ALA A 300 -2.77 -21.42 14.49
N GLU A 301 -3.87 -20.75 14.11
CA GLU A 301 -5.19 -21.01 14.68
C GLU A 301 -6.30 -20.86 13.65
N SER A 302 -7.17 -21.87 13.60
CA SER A 302 -8.47 -21.77 12.94
C SER A 302 -9.52 -21.46 14.00
N ARG A 303 -10.22 -20.35 13.82
CA ARG A 303 -11.29 -19.90 14.73
C ARG A 303 -12.67 -20.35 14.27
N TRP A 304 -12.75 -21.17 13.24
CA TRP A 304 -14.00 -21.74 12.77
C TRP A 304 -14.78 -22.40 13.92
N GLY A 305 -16.06 -22.05 14.09
CA GLY A 305 -16.91 -22.57 15.17
C GLY A 305 -16.65 -21.98 16.56
N SER A 306 -15.58 -21.21 16.74
CA SER A 306 -15.24 -20.53 18.01
C SER A 306 -15.39 -19.01 17.93
N ALA A 307 -15.53 -18.45 16.73
CA ALA A 307 -15.74 -17.03 16.49
C ALA A 307 -16.68 -16.83 15.29
N PRO A 308 -17.54 -15.79 15.32
CA PRO A 308 -18.40 -15.48 14.19
C PRO A 308 -17.59 -14.94 13.00
N THR A 309 -18.07 -15.19 11.79
CA THR A 309 -17.57 -14.58 10.56
C THR A 309 -18.73 -14.06 9.72
N ARG A 310 -18.44 -13.06 8.86
CA ARG A 310 -19.35 -12.67 7.78
C ARG A 310 -18.97 -13.35 6.47
N PHE A 311 -19.97 -13.84 5.76
CA PHE A 311 -19.86 -14.38 4.41
C PHE A 311 -21.16 -14.13 3.66
N ALA A 312 -21.10 -13.77 2.38
CA ALA A 312 -22.25 -13.42 1.55
C ALA A 312 -23.21 -12.39 2.20
N ARG A 313 -22.64 -11.38 2.89
CA ARG A 313 -23.35 -10.34 3.68
C ARG A 313 -24.13 -10.84 4.92
N ARG A 314 -24.05 -12.13 5.25
CA ARG A 314 -24.67 -12.77 6.43
C ARG A 314 -23.60 -13.10 7.47
N GLN A 315 -24.00 -13.19 8.73
CA GLN A 315 -23.15 -13.66 9.83
C GLN A 315 -23.37 -15.17 10.04
N TYR A 316 -22.30 -15.89 10.38
CA TYR A 316 -22.26 -17.31 10.68
C TYR A 316 -21.36 -17.58 11.87
N ASP A 317 -21.69 -18.53 12.72
CA ASP A 317 -20.87 -18.94 13.87
C ASP A 317 -19.97 -20.15 13.52
N ALA A 318 -20.50 -21.12 12.76
CA ALA A 318 -19.81 -22.29 12.24
C ALA A 318 -20.23 -22.55 10.78
N PRO A 319 -19.82 -21.70 9.81
CA PRO A 319 -20.25 -21.81 8.43
C PRO A 319 -19.73 -23.10 7.77
N ALA A 320 -20.61 -23.88 7.15
CA ALA A 320 -20.25 -25.10 6.44
C ALA A 320 -20.99 -25.20 5.10
N VAL A 321 -20.30 -25.76 4.11
CA VAL A 321 -20.80 -25.99 2.76
C VAL A 321 -21.48 -27.36 2.70
N ASP A 322 -22.71 -27.39 2.20
CA ASP A 322 -23.35 -28.62 1.75
C ASP A 322 -22.73 -29.06 0.42
N LEU A 323 -21.69 -29.90 0.50
CA LEU A 323 -21.01 -30.43 -0.68
C LEU A 323 -21.89 -31.33 -1.54
N ALA A 324 -22.89 -32.01 -0.96
CA ALA A 324 -23.77 -32.88 -1.73
C ALA A 324 -24.68 -32.04 -2.63
N ALA A 325 -25.26 -30.96 -2.07
CA ALA A 325 -26.04 -29.99 -2.83
C ALA A 325 -25.19 -29.27 -3.88
N LEU A 326 -23.97 -28.84 -3.53
CA LEU A 326 -23.05 -28.21 -4.49
C LEU A 326 -22.69 -29.14 -5.66
N ARG A 327 -22.45 -30.44 -5.39
CA ARG A 327 -22.20 -31.43 -6.43
C ARG A 327 -23.41 -31.65 -7.34
N ALA A 328 -24.61 -31.65 -6.77
CA ALA A 328 -25.84 -31.80 -7.54
C ALA A 328 -26.11 -30.60 -8.47
N ASP A 329 -25.73 -29.39 -8.07
CA ASP A 329 -25.80 -28.18 -8.91
C ASP A 329 -24.73 -28.17 -10.02
N GLY A 330 -23.56 -28.74 -9.74
CA GLY A 330 -22.48 -28.98 -10.72
C GLY A 330 -21.60 -27.78 -11.00
N ALA A 331 -22.08 -26.55 -10.79
CA ALA A 331 -21.24 -25.36 -10.82
C ALA A 331 -20.28 -25.38 -9.61
N PHE A 332 -18.98 -25.37 -9.85
CA PHE A 332 -17.91 -25.30 -8.82
C PHE A 332 -17.59 -26.57 -8.02
N ALA A 333 -18.30 -27.69 -8.21
CA ALA A 333 -17.98 -28.96 -7.52
C ALA A 333 -16.52 -29.40 -7.70
N ARG A 334 -16.02 -29.40 -8.93
CA ARG A 334 -14.62 -29.75 -9.26
C ARG A 334 -13.61 -28.81 -8.59
N TRP A 335 -13.95 -27.52 -8.49
CA TRP A 335 -13.09 -26.55 -7.81
C TRP A 335 -13.04 -26.83 -6.30
N ALA A 336 -14.21 -27.07 -5.68
CA ALA A 336 -14.29 -27.38 -4.25
C ALA A 336 -13.48 -28.64 -3.93
N GLU A 337 -13.63 -29.70 -4.73
CA GLU A 337 -12.86 -30.93 -4.58
C GLU A 337 -11.35 -30.72 -4.74
N ALA A 338 -10.92 -29.88 -5.70
CA ALA A 338 -9.51 -29.53 -5.86
C ALA A 338 -8.94 -28.71 -4.69
N ARG A 339 -9.79 -28.16 -3.82
CA ARG A 339 -9.38 -27.47 -2.58
C ARG A 339 -9.40 -28.39 -1.38
N LEU A 340 -10.08 -29.54 -1.42
CA LEU A 340 -10.17 -30.49 -0.32
C LEU A 340 -8.95 -31.43 -0.27
N VAL A 341 -7.78 -30.83 -0.13
CA VAL A 341 -6.48 -31.47 0.01
C VAL A 341 -5.70 -30.85 1.16
N PRO A 342 -4.75 -31.57 1.78
CA PRO A 342 -3.90 -31.01 2.83
C PRO A 342 -3.19 -29.74 2.36
N LYS A 343 -3.26 -28.66 3.14
CA LYS A 343 -2.80 -27.33 2.72
C LYS A 343 -2.56 -26.40 3.90
N VAL A 344 -1.84 -25.30 3.65
CA VAL A 344 -1.83 -24.14 4.54
C VAL A 344 -2.78 -23.08 3.99
N LEU A 345 -3.68 -22.57 4.82
CA LEU A 345 -4.55 -21.45 4.50
C LEU A 345 -3.94 -20.17 5.05
N VAL A 346 -3.84 -19.15 4.22
CA VAL A 346 -3.25 -17.84 4.57
C VAL A 346 -4.31 -16.76 4.44
N ALA A 347 -4.49 -15.99 5.51
CA ALA A 347 -5.34 -14.81 5.53
C ALA A 347 -4.84 -13.79 4.50
N GLY A 348 -5.75 -13.16 3.74
CA GLY A 348 -5.36 -12.21 2.70
C GLY A 348 -4.68 -10.93 3.23
N GLN A 349 -4.92 -10.58 4.50
CA GLN A 349 -4.24 -9.48 5.20
C GLN A 349 -4.33 -9.67 6.71
N GLY A 350 -3.30 -9.22 7.44
CA GLY A 350 -3.23 -9.30 8.89
C GLY A 350 -2.21 -8.32 9.48
N ARG A 351 -2.00 -8.36 10.80
CA ARG A 351 -0.91 -7.58 11.44
C ARG A 351 0.47 -8.21 11.23
N VAL A 352 0.44 -9.51 11.01
CA VAL A 352 1.50 -10.39 10.53
C VAL A 352 0.91 -11.22 9.38
N ILE A 353 1.68 -12.13 8.79
CA ILE A 353 1.09 -13.18 7.96
C ILE A 353 0.34 -14.13 8.91
N GLU A 354 -0.98 -14.21 8.78
CA GLU A 354 -1.84 -15.08 9.59
C GLU A 354 -2.12 -16.34 8.76
N ALA A 355 -1.72 -17.51 9.26
CA ALA A 355 -1.77 -18.77 8.52
C ALA A 355 -2.06 -19.96 9.44
N VAL A 356 -2.74 -20.98 8.89
CA VAL A 356 -3.14 -22.19 9.61
C VAL A 356 -3.07 -23.42 8.69
N VAL A 357 -2.69 -24.57 9.23
CA VAL A 357 -2.63 -25.85 8.50
C VAL A 357 -3.97 -26.58 8.54
N ASP A 358 -4.48 -26.97 7.38
CA ASP A 358 -5.53 -27.97 7.21
C ASP A 358 -4.88 -29.30 6.85
N GLU A 359 -4.50 -30.09 7.86
CA GLU A 359 -3.74 -31.34 7.67
C GLU A 359 -4.58 -32.45 7.02
N ALA A 360 -5.89 -32.44 7.27
CA ALA A 360 -6.83 -33.42 6.72
C ALA A 360 -7.28 -33.06 5.30
N GLY A 361 -7.14 -31.80 4.90
CA GLY A 361 -7.70 -31.29 3.65
C GLY A 361 -9.22 -31.13 3.70
N ALA A 362 -9.79 -30.94 4.89
CA ALA A 362 -11.23 -30.96 5.11
C ALA A 362 -11.89 -29.58 4.99
N TRP A 363 -11.12 -28.50 4.81
CA TRP A 363 -11.65 -27.13 4.84
C TRP A 363 -11.71 -26.53 3.45
N LEU A 364 -12.78 -25.79 3.17
CA LEU A 364 -12.90 -24.95 1.97
C LEU A 364 -12.49 -23.51 2.28
N PRO A 365 -11.55 -22.93 1.53
CA PRO A 365 -11.22 -21.52 1.66
C PRO A 365 -12.29 -20.66 0.98
N SER A 366 -12.50 -19.46 1.53
CA SER A 366 -13.28 -18.41 0.90
C SER A 366 -12.37 -17.23 0.56
N VAL A 367 -12.55 -16.63 -0.62
CA VAL A 367 -11.81 -15.44 -1.05
C VAL A 367 -11.94 -14.33 0.02
N PRO A 368 -10.85 -13.65 0.41
CA PRO A 368 -9.51 -13.64 -0.21
C PRO A 368 -8.47 -14.58 0.44
N VAL A 369 -8.88 -15.67 1.09
CA VAL A 369 -7.93 -16.67 1.62
C VAL A 369 -7.09 -17.25 0.48
N VAL A 370 -5.77 -17.33 0.70
CA VAL A 370 -4.84 -17.97 -0.23
C VAL A 370 -4.55 -19.39 0.25
N SER A 371 -4.61 -20.35 -0.66
CA SER A 371 -4.23 -21.74 -0.39
C SER A 371 -2.79 -21.98 -0.80
N VAL A 372 -1.99 -22.55 0.09
CA VAL A 372 -0.62 -23.02 -0.17
C VAL A 372 -0.65 -24.53 -0.07
N VAL A 373 -0.67 -25.19 -1.23
CA VAL A 373 -0.75 -26.66 -1.32
C VAL A 373 0.66 -27.20 -1.54
N PRO A 374 1.22 -27.98 -0.60
CA PRO A 374 2.57 -28.49 -0.76
C PRO A 374 2.65 -29.51 -1.90
N HIS A 375 3.83 -29.62 -2.51
CA HIS A 375 4.14 -30.70 -3.45
C HIS A 375 4.40 -32.03 -2.71
N ASP A 376 4.99 -31.96 -1.51
CA ASP A 376 5.12 -33.07 -0.57
C ASP A 376 4.36 -32.76 0.74
N ARG A 377 3.47 -33.65 1.16
CA ARG A 377 2.70 -33.51 2.42
C ARG A 377 3.61 -33.32 3.65
N GLY A 378 4.84 -33.83 3.63
CA GLY A 378 5.82 -33.64 4.70
C GLY A 378 6.21 -32.18 4.96
N ASP A 379 5.99 -31.29 3.99
CA ASP A 379 6.39 -29.89 4.08
C ASP A 379 5.32 -28.97 4.71
N LEU A 380 4.13 -29.48 5.06
CA LEU A 380 3.04 -28.66 5.60
C LEU A 380 3.47 -27.73 6.75
N TRP A 381 4.13 -28.31 7.76
CA TRP A 381 4.56 -27.58 8.95
C TRP A 381 5.79 -26.71 8.68
N ARG A 382 6.66 -27.11 7.76
CA ARG A 382 7.78 -26.30 7.26
C ARG A 382 7.30 -25.04 6.56
N LEU A 383 6.25 -25.16 5.73
CA LEU A 383 5.60 -24.03 5.07
C LEU A 383 4.96 -23.09 6.08
N LEU A 384 4.25 -23.62 7.09
CA LEU A 384 3.69 -22.81 8.16
C LEU A 384 4.79 -22.03 8.91
N ALA A 385 5.91 -22.68 9.23
CA ALA A 385 7.02 -22.04 9.92
C ALA A 385 7.63 -20.88 9.11
N VAL A 386 7.79 -21.02 7.79
CA VAL A 386 8.25 -19.93 6.90
C VAL A 386 7.26 -18.76 6.92
N LEU A 387 5.97 -19.04 6.77
CA LEU A 387 4.92 -18.02 6.74
C LEU A 387 4.84 -17.23 8.05
N LEU A 388 5.14 -17.86 9.19
CA LEU A 388 5.14 -17.23 10.51
C LEU A 388 6.51 -16.68 10.92
N ALA A 389 7.56 -16.83 10.11
CA ALA A 389 8.92 -16.42 10.48
C ALA A 389 9.05 -14.89 10.58
N PRO A 390 9.57 -14.34 11.71
CA PRO A 390 9.68 -12.89 11.88
C PRO A 390 10.43 -12.16 10.76
N PRO A 391 11.59 -12.64 10.26
CA PRO A 391 12.28 -11.97 9.15
C PRO A 391 11.48 -11.97 7.85
N VAL A 392 10.74 -13.05 7.57
CA VAL A 392 9.86 -13.15 6.39
C VAL A 392 8.70 -12.18 6.51
N VAL A 393 8.06 -12.10 7.68
CA VAL A 393 6.96 -11.17 7.92
C VAL A 393 7.42 -9.72 7.86
N ALA A 394 8.58 -9.39 8.44
CA ALA A 394 9.15 -8.03 8.37
C ALA A 394 9.51 -7.66 6.94
N HIS A 395 10.10 -8.59 6.17
CA HIS A 395 10.39 -8.38 4.75
C HIS A 395 9.13 -8.12 3.94
N ALA A 396 8.09 -8.94 4.12
CA ALA A 396 6.80 -8.76 3.45
C ALA A 396 6.13 -7.45 3.85
N ALA A 397 6.18 -7.08 5.14
CA ALA A 397 5.64 -5.84 5.66
C ALA A 397 6.32 -4.60 5.06
N ALA A 398 7.65 -4.63 4.92
CA ALA A 398 8.42 -3.58 4.29
C ALA A 398 8.18 -3.54 2.78
N ARG A 399 8.41 -4.66 2.08
CA ARG A 399 8.37 -4.72 0.61
C ARG A 399 7.00 -4.41 0.02
N TYR A 400 5.92 -4.79 0.72
CA TYR A 400 4.54 -4.63 0.23
C TYR A 400 3.75 -3.54 0.97
N LEU A 401 4.47 -2.67 1.68
CA LEU A 401 3.89 -1.56 2.42
C LEU A 401 2.95 -0.71 1.54
N GLY A 402 1.83 -0.27 2.12
CA GLY A 402 0.86 0.59 1.45
C GLY A 402 -0.18 -0.14 0.58
N THR A 403 -0.12 -1.47 0.48
CA THR A 403 -1.11 -2.27 -0.28
C THR A 403 -2.27 -2.81 0.56
N GLY A 404 -2.12 -2.80 1.89
CA GLY A 404 -3.13 -3.23 2.85
C GLY A 404 -4.15 -2.14 3.17
N LEU A 405 -5.31 -2.53 3.72
CA LEU A 405 -6.39 -1.59 4.05
C LEU A 405 -6.10 -0.75 5.29
N ALA A 406 -5.31 -1.31 6.23
CA ALA A 406 -4.93 -0.63 7.47
C ALA A 406 -3.43 -0.25 7.44
N PRO A 407 -3.06 0.91 8.02
CA PRO A 407 -1.68 1.30 8.25
C PRO A 407 -0.86 0.17 8.89
N GLY A 408 0.28 -0.19 8.28
CA GLY A 408 1.19 -1.21 8.80
C GLY A 408 0.64 -2.65 8.80
N SER A 409 -0.46 -2.91 8.09
CA SER A 409 -0.93 -4.27 7.80
C SER A 409 -0.05 -4.96 6.77
N VAL A 410 0.09 -6.28 6.91
CA VAL A 410 0.81 -7.14 5.97
C VAL A 410 -0.22 -7.77 5.04
N LYS A 411 -0.11 -7.46 3.75
CA LYS A 411 -0.94 -8.04 2.69
C LYS A 411 -0.04 -8.78 1.72
N VAL A 412 -0.38 -10.03 1.44
CA VAL A 412 0.39 -10.91 0.56
C VAL A 412 -0.55 -11.61 -0.43
N SER A 413 -0.16 -11.61 -1.69
CA SER A 413 -0.81 -12.37 -2.75
C SER A 413 -0.16 -13.74 -2.91
N ALA A 414 -0.83 -14.67 -3.61
CA ALA A 414 -0.28 -15.99 -3.93
C ALA A 414 1.09 -15.92 -4.61
N ARG A 415 1.30 -14.98 -5.55
CA ARG A 415 2.59 -14.79 -6.21
C ARG A 415 3.67 -14.30 -5.25
N GLN A 416 3.33 -13.38 -4.34
CA GLN A 416 4.27 -12.87 -3.34
C GLN A 416 4.64 -13.96 -2.32
N LEU A 417 3.67 -14.77 -1.89
CA LEU A 417 3.94 -15.93 -1.03
C LEU A 417 4.88 -16.93 -1.69
N ALA A 418 4.64 -17.28 -2.96
CA ALA A 418 5.51 -18.20 -3.70
C ALA A 418 6.95 -17.68 -3.85
N ALA A 419 7.16 -16.36 -3.81
CA ALA A 419 8.48 -15.74 -3.95
C ALA A 419 9.23 -15.56 -2.60
N LEU A 420 8.62 -15.94 -1.46
CA LEU A 420 9.28 -15.82 -0.17
C LEU A 420 10.49 -16.77 -0.10
N PRO A 421 11.68 -16.29 0.29
CA PRO A 421 12.87 -17.13 0.32
C PRO A 421 12.82 -18.13 1.48
N LEU A 422 13.40 -19.31 1.27
CA LEU A 422 13.55 -20.34 2.31
C LEU A 422 14.71 -20.00 3.27
N PRO A 423 14.72 -20.51 4.51
CA PRO A 423 15.82 -20.29 5.44
C PRO A 423 17.06 -21.07 5.02
N ALA A 424 18.24 -20.59 5.44
CA ALA A 424 19.51 -21.26 5.16
C ALA A 424 19.80 -22.41 6.15
N ASP A 425 19.37 -22.27 7.40
CA ASP A 425 19.53 -23.28 8.44
C ASP A 425 18.34 -24.25 8.43
N VAL A 426 18.57 -25.45 7.91
CA VAL A 426 17.53 -26.48 7.72
C VAL A 426 17.14 -27.14 9.04
N ASP A 427 18.06 -27.20 10.01
CA ASP A 427 17.82 -27.83 11.33
C ASP A 427 16.95 -26.91 12.19
N ALA A 428 17.32 -25.62 12.28
CA ALA A 428 16.49 -24.62 12.94
C ALA A 428 15.11 -24.51 12.27
N TRP A 429 15.04 -24.61 10.94
CA TRP A 429 13.75 -24.65 10.25
C TRP A 429 12.89 -25.87 10.65
N GLY A 430 13.51 -27.05 10.80
CA GLY A 430 12.84 -28.24 11.31
C GLY A 430 12.26 -28.04 12.71
N GLU A 431 13.06 -27.51 13.64
CA GLU A 431 12.60 -27.17 14.99
C GLU A 431 11.46 -26.15 14.98
N GLY A 432 11.56 -25.12 14.13
CA GLY A 432 10.50 -24.13 13.94
C GLY A 432 9.19 -24.75 13.45
N ALA A 433 9.25 -25.75 12.57
CA ALA A 433 8.08 -26.48 12.08
C ALA A 433 7.40 -27.30 13.19
N GLU A 434 8.18 -28.00 14.02
CA GLU A 434 7.66 -28.74 15.18
C GLU A 434 6.98 -27.81 16.20
N LEU A 435 7.58 -26.66 16.47
CA LEU A 435 6.99 -25.65 17.36
C LEU A 435 5.71 -25.06 16.79
N ALA A 436 5.64 -24.81 15.47
CA ALA A 436 4.43 -24.32 14.81
C ALA A 436 3.30 -25.37 14.84
N GLN A 437 3.62 -26.65 14.66
CA GLN A 437 2.66 -27.75 14.81
C GLN A 437 2.08 -27.81 16.23
N ARG A 438 2.96 -27.76 17.24
CA ARG A 438 2.55 -27.72 18.64
C ARG A 438 1.71 -26.48 18.94
N ALA A 439 2.07 -25.33 18.40
CA ALA A 439 1.32 -24.09 18.59
C ALA A 439 -0.12 -24.22 18.08
N GLN A 440 -0.32 -24.85 16.93
CA GLN A 440 -1.65 -25.06 16.36
C GLN A 440 -2.48 -26.09 17.15
N ALA A 441 -1.84 -27.11 17.70
CA ALA A 441 -2.50 -28.10 18.55
C ALA A 441 -2.82 -27.58 19.96
N ALA A 442 -2.16 -26.50 20.40
CA ALA A 442 -2.28 -25.96 21.74
C ALA A 442 -3.50 -25.04 21.94
N GLY A 443 -3.95 -24.93 23.19
CA GLY A 443 -4.91 -23.91 23.60
C GLY A 443 -4.32 -22.50 23.61
N ALA A 444 -5.17 -21.48 23.68
CA ALA A 444 -4.78 -20.07 23.51
C ALA A 444 -3.60 -19.63 24.39
N SER A 445 -3.62 -19.97 25.69
CA SER A 445 -2.59 -19.55 26.65
C SER A 445 -1.20 -20.14 26.34
N GLU A 446 -1.12 -21.35 25.79
CA GLU A 446 0.16 -22.00 25.47
C GLU A 446 0.63 -21.65 24.05
N ARG A 447 -0.32 -21.53 23.11
CA ARG A 447 -0.05 -21.17 21.71
C ARG A 447 0.76 -19.89 21.59
N ALA A 448 0.44 -18.84 22.35
CA ALA A 448 1.20 -17.59 22.32
C ALA A 448 2.69 -17.79 22.69
N GLY A 449 2.99 -18.63 23.68
CA GLY A 449 4.36 -18.97 24.07
C GLY A 449 5.09 -19.77 23.00
N LEU A 450 4.41 -20.77 22.41
CA LEU A 450 4.96 -21.61 21.34
C LEU A 450 5.21 -20.81 20.06
N LEU A 451 4.32 -19.88 19.69
CA LEU A 451 4.55 -18.96 18.56
C LEU A 451 5.78 -18.08 18.79
N VAL A 452 5.96 -17.54 19.99
CA VAL A 452 7.13 -16.73 20.32
C VAL A 452 8.42 -17.57 20.26
N ALA A 453 8.38 -18.82 20.71
CA ALA A 453 9.51 -19.75 20.59
C ALA A 453 9.81 -20.09 19.12
N ALA A 454 8.79 -20.49 18.34
CA ALA A 454 8.92 -20.76 16.91
C ALA A 454 9.50 -19.55 16.18
N GLY A 455 8.99 -18.34 16.47
CA GLY A 455 9.49 -17.11 15.89
C GLY A 455 10.97 -16.85 16.23
N ARG A 456 11.43 -17.20 17.43
CA ARG A 456 12.85 -17.05 17.82
C ARG A 456 13.75 -18.00 17.01
N VAL A 457 13.37 -19.27 16.94
CA VAL A 457 14.08 -20.29 16.17
C VAL A 457 14.11 -19.92 14.69
N MET A 458 12.96 -19.52 14.12
CA MET A 458 12.89 -19.09 12.73
C MET A 458 13.66 -17.79 12.48
N THR A 459 13.76 -16.87 13.45
CA THR A 459 14.64 -15.70 13.31
C THR A 459 16.09 -16.13 13.15
N ALA A 460 16.57 -17.08 13.97
CA ALA A 460 17.90 -17.65 13.84
C ALA A 460 18.10 -18.37 12.49
N ALA A 461 17.08 -19.09 12.00
CA ALA A 461 17.14 -19.82 10.74
C ALA A 461 17.38 -18.91 9.50
N TYR A 462 17.03 -17.64 9.63
CA TYR A 462 17.23 -16.57 8.63
C TYR A 462 18.40 -15.64 8.99
N ALA A 463 19.18 -15.93 10.03
CA ALA A 463 20.21 -15.05 10.58
C ALA A 463 19.69 -13.63 10.91
N GLY A 464 18.44 -13.53 11.35
CA GLY A 464 17.80 -12.27 11.74
C GLY A 464 18.19 -11.78 13.14
N GLY A 465 17.97 -10.49 13.38
CA GLY A 465 18.23 -9.85 14.68
C GLY A 465 17.10 -10.01 15.70
N ASP A 466 17.43 -9.79 16.98
CA ASP A 466 16.47 -9.82 18.10
C ASP A 466 15.39 -8.74 18.00
N ASP A 467 15.69 -7.60 17.36
CA ASP A 467 14.75 -6.51 17.11
C ASP A 467 13.60 -6.96 16.19
N VAL A 468 13.91 -7.78 15.18
CA VAL A 468 12.93 -8.38 14.26
C VAL A 468 11.99 -9.33 15.00
N HIS A 469 12.55 -10.19 15.85
CA HIS A 469 11.77 -11.10 16.69
C HIS A 469 10.86 -10.33 17.66
N ALA A 470 11.40 -9.32 18.34
CA ALA A 470 10.65 -8.50 19.30
C ALA A 470 9.49 -7.74 18.62
N TRP A 471 9.76 -7.14 17.46
CA TRP A 471 8.74 -6.46 16.65
C TRP A 471 7.59 -7.40 16.27
N TRP A 472 7.92 -8.60 15.79
CA TRP A 472 6.92 -9.60 15.41
C TRP A 472 6.14 -10.12 16.62
N ALA A 473 6.83 -10.45 17.72
CA ALA A 473 6.22 -10.98 18.93
C ALA A 473 5.20 -10.01 19.53
N ALA A 474 5.48 -8.70 19.50
CA ALA A 474 4.55 -7.66 19.93
C ALA A 474 3.27 -7.62 19.07
N ARG A 475 3.35 -7.94 17.78
CA ARG A 475 2.20 -7.96 16.86
C ARG A 475 1.36 -9.20 16.98
N VAL A 476 1.99 -10.35 17.24
CA VAL A 476 1.30 -11.62 17.48
C VAL A 476 0.54 -11.57 18.80
N ARG A 477 1.16 -11.14 19.91
CA ARG A 477 0.51 -11.13 21.24
C ARG A 477 -0.71 -10.22 21.36
N ARG A 478 -0.81 -9.17 20.56
CA ARG A 478 -1.97 -8.25 20.58
C ARG A 478 -3.27 -8.92 20.07
N THR A 479 -3.29 -10.21 19.72
CA THR A 479 -4.52 -10.98 19.48
C THR A 479 -5.35 -11.16 20.74
N ASP A 480 -4.74 -11.14 21.92
CA ASP A 480 -5.40 -11.55 23.16
C ASP A 480 -6.14 -10.41 23.86
N ASP A 481 -5.79 -9.14 23.57
CA ASP A 481 -6.34 -7.95 24.24
C ASP A 481 -7.46 -7.21 23.47
N SER A 482 -7.70 -7.54 22.19
CA SER A 482 -8.75 -6.88 21.41
C SER A 482 -10.05 -7.68 21.45
N GLY A 483 -10.78 -7.57 22.56
CA GLY A 483 -12.22 -7.77 22.55
C GLY A 483 -12.86 -6.84 21.50
N GLY A 484 -13.57 -7.42 20.54
CA GLY A 484 -14.59 -6.76 19.72
C GLY A 484 -14.22 -5.42 19.09
N THR A 485 -13.39 -5.42 18.05
CA THR A 485 -13.50 -4.40 17.01
C THR A 485 -13.74 -5.09 15.68
N ASP A 486 -14.96 -4.90 15.18
CA ASP A 486 -15.55 -5.36 13.94
C ASP A 486 -14.54 -5.27 12.77
N ARG A 487 -13.94 -6.41 12.39
CA ARG A 487 -13.18 -6.57 11.15
C ARG A 487 -14.15 -6.73 9.97
N SER A 488 -15.15 -5.84 9.86
CA SER A 488 -16.02 -5.79 8.70
C SER A 488 -15.26 -5.12 7.55
N ALA A 489 -15.00 -5.90 6.49
CA ALA A 489 -14.57 -5.33 5.22
C ALA A 489 -15.65 -4.35 4.71
N PRO A 490 -15.30 -3.14 4.25
CA PRO A 490 -16.25 -2.30 3.54
C PRO A 490 -16.64 -2.96 2.21
N ALA A 491 -17.90 -2.70 1.83
CA ALA A 491 -18.72 -3.36 0.80
C ALA A 491 -18.09 -3.55 -0.60
#